data_AF-A0A084THD1-F1
#
_entry.id   AF-A0A084THD1-F1
#
_cell.length_a   1.000
_cell.length_b   1.000
_cell.length_c   1.000
_cell.angle_alpha   90.00
_cell.angle_beta   90.00
_cell.angle_gamma   90.00
#
_symmetry.space_group_name_H-M   'P 1'
#
loop_
_entity.id
_entity.type
_entity.pdbx_description
1 polymer ?
#
loop_
_entity_poly.entity_id
_entity_poly.type
_entity_poly.pdbx_seq_one_letter_code
_entity_poly.pdbx_strand_id
1 'polypeptide(L)'
;MPKKLIVTCLINFLIAALLGLLLRLAFIAPVAINFRYLVHAHSHVAMLGWVYLMLFILITHYFVPEKKRFYNRLFWVTQFAVIGMLCSFPFQGYAAVSITFSTLHIFCSYVFAYRVWKDLKTDSPLVRKMIHWALLFMVLSTLGVWCLGPAVGLMGKASAFYQIAIQFFLHFQFNGWFVFATMAILFYQMHIAPSRTSKRFVQLLIAATICTMALPIQWFAPHWSLYYINALGSVLQLVALIYFLKLIKQPFKAAITKRQKTIKALYVFSLSCFVLKLALQMVAVFPQFTQTLINHKNFIIGFIHLMMLGVISGFLFAFLVFSNTIKPSKLLNLGVYGFLIGIILTEILLAYQGGLFYFGIGMLPYYYQLLFIFSIFLPVGIALILLTYLKQKNNVYKTT
;
A
#
# COMPACT_ATOMS: atom_id res chain seq x y z
N MET A 1 17.81 -7.11 9.76
CA MET A 1 16.46 -7.70 9.58
C MET A 1 16.60 -9.19 9.27
N PRO A 2 15.74 -10.10 9.78
CA PRO A 2 15.87 -11.52 9.49
C PRO A 2 15.50 -11.83 8.03
N LYS A 3 16.47 -12.35 7.27
CA LYS A 3 16.32 -12.67 5.83
C LYS A 3 15.08 -13.51 5.52
N LYS A 4 14.80 -14.53 6.35
CA LYS A 4 13.66 -15.44 6.17
C LYS A 4 12.31 -14.71 6.11
N LEU A 5 12.13 -13.67 6.94
CA LEU A 5 10.87 -12.92 6.99
C LEU A 5 10.70 -12.05 5.74
N ILE A 6 11.76 -11.37 5.30
CA ILE A 6 11.76 -10.58 4.06
C ILE A 6 11.44 -11.46 2.85
N VAL A 7 12.11 -12.61 2.74
CA VAL A 7 11.86 -13.60 1.68
C VAL A 7 10.41 -14.06 1.69
N THR A 8 9.81 -14.30 2.86
CA THR A 8 8.40 -14.68 2.97
C THR A 8 7.47 -13.59 2.43
N CYS A 9 7.70 -12.33 2.79
CA CYS A 9 6.92 -11.22 2.24
C CYS A 9 7.08 -11.11 0.71
N LEU A 10 8.30 -11.27 0.18
CA LEU A 10 8.54 -11.23 -1.27
C LEU A 10 7.85 -12.38 -2.01
N ILE A 11 7.78 -13.56 -1.40
CA ILE A 11 7.01 -14.69 -1.95
C ILE A 11 5.52 -14.34 -1.98
N ASN A 12 4.96 -13.80 -0.89
CA ASN A 12 3.57 -13.33 -0.88
C ASN A 12 3.34 -12.27 -1.98
N PHE A 13 4.28 -11.36 -2.17
CA PHE A 13 4.15 -10.33 -3.20
C PHE A 13 4.20 -10.91 -4.61
N LEU A 14 5.09 -11.88 -4.85
CA LEU A 14 5.15 -12.59 -6.11
C LEU A 14 3.83 -13.33 -6.39
N ILE A 15 3.29 -14.05 -5.40
CA ILE A 15 1.99 -14.72 -5.51
C ILE A 15 0.90 -13.69 -5.82
N ALA A 16 0.84 -12.58 -5.09
CA ALA A 16 -0.14 -11.53 -5.36
C ALA A 16 -0.01 -10.96 -6.78
N ALA A 17 1.22 -10.72 -7.26
CA ALA A 17 1.47 -10.24 -8.62
C ALA A 17 1.05 -11.27 -9.69
N LEU A 18 1.26 -12.57 -9.44
CA LEU A 18 0.80 -13.64 -10.33
C LEU A 18 -0.72 -13.76 -10.34
N LEU A 19 -1.40 -13.62 -9.20
CA LEU A 19 -2.85 -13.55 -9.14
C LEU A 19 -3.37 -12.30 -9.88
N GLY A 20 -2.65 -11.18 -9.78
CA GLY A 20 -2.93 -9.95 -10.54
C GLY A 20 -2.79 -10.16 -12.04
N LEU A 21 -1.75 -10.86 -12.47
CA LEU A 21 -1.54 -11.22 -13.88
C LEU A 21 -2.64 -12.17 -14.37
N LEU A 22 -3.08 -13.14 -13.56
CA LEU A 22 -4.20 -14.01 -13.86
C LEU A 22 -5.52 -13.24 -13.99
N LEU A 23 -5.75 -12.22 -13.16
CA LEU A 23 -6.88 -11.31 -13.31
C LEU A 23 -6.85 -10.53 -14.62
N ARG A 24 -5.66 -10.17 -15.13
CA ARG A 24 -5.52 -9.56 -16.47
C ARG A 24 -5.77 -10.58 -17.58
N LEU A 25 -5.29 -11.82 -17.42
CA LEU A 25 -5.52 -12.90 -18.38
C LEU A 25 -7.02 -13.20 -18.55
N ALA A 26 -7.80 -13.12 -17.48
CA ALA A 26 -9.25 -13.37 -17.51
C ALA A 26 -10.05 -12.45 -18.46
N PHE A 27 -9.46 -11.33 -18.91
CA PHE A 27 -10.05 -10.45 -19.93
C PHE A 27 -9.71 -10.84 -21.37
N ILE A 28 -8.79 -11.79 -21.57
CA ILE A 28 -8.28 -12.21 -22.89
C ILE A 28 -8.59 -13.69 -23.14
N ALA A 29 -8.61 -14.51 -22.09
CA ALA A 29 -8.84 -15.93 -22.15
C ALA A 29 -9.77 -16.39 -21.00
N PRO A 30 -10.58 -17.44 -21.20
CA PRO A 30 -11.43 -17.98 -20.15
C PRO A 30 -10.58 -18.54 -19.00
N VAL A 31 -10.98 -18.22 -17.77
CA VAL A 31 -10.35 -18.72 -16.54
C VAL A 31 -11.43 -19.38 -15.68
N ALA A 32 -11.23 -20.64 -15.31
CA ALA A 32 -12.18 -21.45 -14.53
C ALA A 32 -12.15 -21.13 -13.01
N ILE A 33 -12.05 -19.85 -12.65
CA ILE A 33 -12.07 -19.37 -11.27
C ILE A 33 -13.00 -18.17 -11.20
N ASN A 34 -13.80 -18.08 -10.15
CA ASN A 34 -14.67 -16.92 -9.95
C ASN A 34 -13.83 -15.63 -9.85
N PHE A 35 -14.05 -14.69 -10.78
CA PHE A 35 -13.27 -13.46 -10.86
C PHE A 35 -13.26 -12.67 -9.54
N ARG A 36 -14.40 -12.56 -8.87
CA ARG A 36 -14.52 -11.82 -7.60
C ARG A 36 -13.72 -12.49 -6.48
N TYR A 37 -13.73 -13.82 -6.44
CA TYR A 37 -12.97 -14.60 -5.46
C TYR A 37 -11.47 -14.44 -5.68
N LEU A 38 -11.04 -14.44 -6.93
CA LEU A 38 -9.66 -14.19 -7.31
C LEU A 38 -9.23 -12.75 -6.94
N VAL A 39 -10.09 -11.75 -7.13
CA VAL A 39 -9.84 -10.37 -6.67
C VAL A 39 -9.65 -10.33 -5.16
N HIS A 40 -10.46 -11.06 -4.38
CA HIS A 40 -10.29 -11.12 -2.93
C HIS A 40 -8.94 -11.76 -2.54
N ALA A 41 -8.56 -12.87 -3.16
CA ALA A 41 -7.26 -13.50 -2.89
C ALA A 41 -6.09 -12.56 -3.25
N HIS A 42 -6.13 -11.95 -4.44
CA HIS A 42 -5.11 -11.01 -4.89
C HIS A 42 -4.95 -9.84 -3.91
N SER A 43 -6.04 -9.16 -3.55
CA SER A 43 -5.98 -7.96 -2.71
C SER A 43 -5.55 -8.27 -1.28
N HIS A 44 -6.02 -9.37 -0.67
CA HIS A 44 -5.62 -9.73 0.69
C HIS A 44 -4.15 -10.13 0.75
N VAL A 45 -3.64 -10.91 -0.22
CA VAL A 45 -2.21 -11.27 -0.22
C VAL A 45 -1.32 -10.07 -0.54
N ALA A 46 -1.72 -9.19 -1.46
CA ALA A 46 -0.99 -7.95 -1.75
C ALA A 46 -0.91 -7.02 -0.53
N MET A 47 -2.05 -6.80 0.13
CA MET A 47 -2.14 -5.82 1.21
C MET A 47 -1.66 -6.36 2.56
N LEU A 48 -2.12 -7.57 2.93
CA LEU A 48 -1.86 -8.17 4.23
C LEU A 48 -0.61 -9.06 4.21
N GLY A 49 -0.39 -9.80 3.12
CA GLY A 49 0.77 -10.67 2.95
C GLY A 49 2.06 -9.94 2.57
N TRP A 50 1.97 -8.89 1.75
CA TRP A 50 3.14 -8.11 1.34
C TRP A 50 3.28 -6.82 2.14
N VAL A 51 2.38 -5.84 1.96
CA VAL A 51 2.57 -4.49 2.52
C VAL A 51 2.58 -4.51 4.05
N TYR A 52 1.54 -5.08 4.67
CA TYR A 52 1.42 -5.15 6.12
C TYR A 52 2.62 -5.88 6.75
N LEU A 53 2.94 -7.10 6.27
CA LEU A 53 4.03 -7.90 6.86
C LEU A 53 5.41 -7.27 6.61
N MET A 54 5.61 -6.56 5.50
CA MET A 54 6.85 -5.83 5.28
C MET A 54 6.97 -4.63 6.24
N LEU A 55 5.91 -3.84 6.41
CA LEU A 55 5.87 -2.75 7.39
C LEU A 55 6.05 -3.28 8.82
N PHE A 56 5.46 -4.43 9.15
CA PHE A 56 5.67 -5.13 10.41
C PHE A 56 7.17 -5.39 10.65
N ILE A 57 7.88 -5.95 9.67
CA ILE A 57 9.32 -6.23 9.78
C ILE A 57 10.10 -4.93 9.94
N LEU A 58 9.81 -3.90 9.14
CA LEU A 58 10.53 -2.64 9.18
C LEU A 58 10.34 -1.91 10.51
N ILE A 59 9.10 -1.82 11.00
CA ILE A 59 8.79 -1.18 12.29
C ILE A 59 9.48 -1.92 13.44
N THR A 60 9.37 -3.25 13.48
CA THR A 60 10.00 -4.04 14.55
C THR A 60 11.52 -4.05 14.44
N HIS A 61 12.08 -3.91 13.24
CA HIS A 61 13.51 -3.79 13.06
C HIS A 61 14.05 -2.47 13.59
N TYR A 62 13.45 -1.35 13.16
CA TYR A 62 13.97 -0.01 13.46
C TYR A 62 13.62 0.50 14.85
N PHE A 63 12.45 0.14 15.37
CA PHE A 63 11.90 0.82 16.55
C PHE A 63 11.62 -0.10 17.72
N VAL A 64 11.91 -1.40 17.62
CA VAL A 64 11.69 -2.35 18.71
C VAL A 64 12.95 -3.18 18.94
N PRO A 65 13.93 -2.69 19.72
CA PRO A 65 15.24 -3.35 19.85
C PRO A 65 15.17 -4.68 20.60
N GLU A 66 14.23 -4.83 21.54
CA GLU A 66 14.07 -6.01 22.38
C GLU A 66 12.96 -6.96 21.89
N LYS A 67 12.81 -8.11 22.56
CA LYS A 67 11.67 -9.04 22.39
C LYS A 67 11.48 -9.59 20.96
N LYS A 68 12.57 -9.68 20.19
CA LYS A 68 12.58 -10.16 18.80
C LYS A 68 11.91 -11.53 18.62
N ARG A 69 12.02 -12.44 19.60
CA ARG A 69 11.38 -13.77 19.58
C ARG A 69 9.85 -13.68 19.56
N PHE A 70 9.26 -12.75 20.31
CA PHE A 70 7.81 -12.54 20.34
C PHE A 70 7.31 -12.07 18.97
N TYR A 71 7.93 -11.02 18.41
CA TYR A 71 7.55 -10.49 17.10
C TYR A 71 7.75 -11.50 15.98
N ASN A 72 8.78 -12.34 16.06
CA ASN A 72 8.97 -13.42 15.10
C ASN A 72 7.83 -14.46 15.19
N ARG A 73 7.38 -14.85 16.39
CA ARG A 73 6.22 -15.74 16.53
C ARG A 73 4.95 -15.10 16.00
N LEU A 74 4.70 -13.84 16.38
CA LEU A 74 3.54 -13.09 15.92
C LEU A 74 3.52 -12.99 14.38
N PHE A 75 4.67 -12.72 13.75
CA PHE A 75 4.80 -12.72 12.30
C PHE A 75 4.34 -14.05 11.67
N TRP A 76 4.76 -15.20 12.22
CA TRP A 76 4.39 -16.50 11.66
C TRP A 76 2.92 -16.85 11.86
N VAL A 77 2.31 -16.44 12.98
CA VAL A 77 0.86 -16.59 13.18
C VAL A 77 0.10 -15.70 12.19
N THR A 78 0.54 -14.45 11.98
CA THR A 78 -0.05 -13.57 10.97
C THR A 78 0.12 -14.13 9.55
N GLN A 79 1.29 -14.67 9.23
CA GLN A 79 1.55 -15.31 7.93
C GLN A 79 0.69 -16.55 7.73
N PHE A 80 0.46 -17.34 8.77
CA PHE A 80 -0.47 -18.47 8.72
C PHE A 80 -1.88 -18.01 8.35
N ALA A 81 -2.34 -16.89 8.92
CA ALA A 81 -3.61 -16.29 8.52
C ALA A 81 -3.63 -15.84 7.04
N VAL A 82 -2.53 -15.26 6.53
CA VAL A 82 -2.40 -14.89 5.11
C VAL A 82 -2.48 -16.10 4.19
N ILE A 83 -1.79 -17.20 4.53
CA ILE A 83 -1.84 -18.45 3.75
C ILE A 83 -3.25 -19.03 3.80
N GLY A 84 -3.90 -19.04 4.97
CA GLY A 84 -5.29 -19.48 5.11
C GLY A 84 -6.25 -18.69 4.22
N MET A 85 -6.10 -17.36 4.15
CA MET A 85 -6.85 -16.50 3.22
C MET A 85 -6.54 -16.82 1.75
N LEU A 86 -5.26 -16.95 1.38
CA LEU A 86 -4.83 -17.30 0.02
C LEU A 86 -5.45 -18.63 -0.45
N CYS A 87 -5.49 -19.63 0.42
CA CYS A 87 -5.99 -20.96 0.09
C CYS A 87 -7.52 -21.08 0.19
N SER A 88 -8.23 -20.12 0.78
CA SER A 88 -9.69 -20.19 0.95
C SER A 88 -10.45 -19.20 0.05
N PHE A 89 -9.96 -17.97 -0.14
CA PHE A 89 -10.66 -16.98 -0.96
C PHE A 89 -10.94 -17.43 -2.39
N PRO A 90 -10.00 -18.03 -3.15
CA PRO A 90 -10.25 -18.46 -4.53
C PRO A 90 -11.39 -19.46 -4.68
N PHE A 91 -11.67 -20.27 -3.66
CA PHE A 91 -12.63 -21.38 -3.75
C PHE A 91 -14.01 -21.03 -3.19
N GLN A 92 -14.08 -20.25 -2.12
CA GLN A 92 -15.35 -19.96 -1.42
C GLN A 92 -15.64 -18.46 -1.24
N GLY A 93 -14.75 -17.58 -1.67
CA GLY A 93 -14.91 -16.14 -1.45
C GLY A 93 -14.99 -15.77 0.02
N TYR A 94 -15.91 -14.88 0.39
CA TYR A 94 -16.21 -14.56 1.79
C TYR A 94 -17.16 -15.61 2.40
N ALA A 95 -16.58 -16.58 3.08
CA ALA A 95 -17.28 -17.67 3.77
C ALA A 95 -16.56 -17.99 5.08
N ALA A 96 -17.08 -18.94 5.86
CA ALA A 96 -16.63 -19.21 7.22
C ALA A 96 -15.09 -19.32 7.34
N VAL A 97 -14.43 -20.16 6.53
CA VAL A 97 -12.98 -20.39 6.65
C VAL A 97 -12.16 -19.13 6.31
N SER A 98 -12.53 -18.38 5.27
CA SER A 98 -11.79 -17.16 4.87
C SER A 98 -12.02 -16.04 5.89
N ILE A 99 -13.23 -15.95 6.45
CA ILE A 99 -13.55 -15.02 7.54
C ILE A 99 -12.73 -15.38 8.79
N THR A 100 -12.65 -16.65 9.19
CA THR A 100 -11.84 -17.08 10.35
C THR A 100 -10.39 -16.63 10.21
N PHE A 101 -9.77 -16.83 9.05
CA PHE A 101 -8.39 -16.39 8.83
C PHE A 101 -8.25 -14.87 8.77
N SER A 102 -9.18 -14.15 8.13
CA SER A 102 -9.20 -12.69 8.17
C SER A 102 -9.34 -12.15 9.60
N THR A 103 -10.19 -12.76 10.41
CA THR A 103 -10.38 -12.43 11.83
C THR A 103 -9.13 -12.72 12.65
N LEU A 104 -8.48 -13.86 12.44
CA LEU A 104 -7.18 -14.16 13.06
C LEU A 104 -6.14 -13.08 12.72
N HIS A 105 -6.07 -12.65 11.46
CA HIS A 105 -5.18 -11.58 11.03
C HIS A 105 -5.50 -10.24 11.74
N ILE A 106 -6.77 -9.90 11.91
CA ILE A 106 -7.20 -8.70 12.66
C ILE A 106 -6.72 -8.77 14.11
N PHE A 107 -6.95 -9.90 14.80
CA PHE A 107 -6.49 -10.05 16.19
C PHE A 107 -4.96 -9.98 16.31
N CYS A 108 -4.24 -10.62 15.39
CA CYS A 108 -2.78 -10.48 15.33
C CYS A 108 -2.37 -9.01 15.12
N SER A 109 -3.14 -8.25 14.35
CA SER A 109 -2.89 -6.82 14.11
C SER A 109 -3.15 -5.97 15.34
N TYR A 110 -4.14 -6.30 16.16
CA TYR A 110 -4.37 -5.63 17.44
C TYR A 110 -3.25 -5.92 18.43
N VAL A 111 -2.84 -7.19 18.53
CA VAL A 111 -1.67 -7.57 19.35
C VAL A 111 -0.43 -6.82 18.86
N PHE A 112 -0.22 -6.73 17.55
CA PHE A 112 0.88 -5.96 16.97
C PHE A 112 0.81 -4.48 17.35
N ALA A 113 -0.35 -3.84 17.17
CA ALA A 113 -0.55 -2.42 17.51
C ALA A 113 -0.22 -2.14 18.96
N TYR A 114 -0.84 -2.89 19.88
CA TYR A 114 -0.66 -2.73 21.31
C TYR A 114 0.79 -2.96 21.76
N ARG A 115 1.43 -4.01 21.23
CA ARG A 115 2.80 -4.37 21.59
C ARG A 115 3.81 -3.38 21.05
N VAL A 116 3.68 -2.96 19.79
CA VAL A 116 4.55 -1.90 19.24
C VAL A 116 4.36 -0.62 20.03
N TRP A 117 3.13 -0.20 20.33
CA TRP A 117 2.88 1.00 21.13
C TRP A 117 3.68 1.04 22.43
N LYS A 118 3.79 -0.10 23.12
CA LYS A 118 4.53 -0.24 24.38
C LYS A 118 6.03 -0.41 24.19
N ASP A 119 6.43 -1.21 23.21
CA ASP A 119 7.83 -1.60 23.01
C ASP A 119 8.61 -0.59 22.12
N LEU A 120 7.95 0.47 21.62
CA LEU A 120 8.52 1.47 20.71
C LEU A 120 9.63 2.29 21.38
N LYS A 121 10.87 2.14 20.88
CA LYS A 121 12.03 2.94 21.26
C LYS A 121 12.54 3.73 20.07
N THR A 122 12.49 5.06 20.18
CA THR A 122 13.05 6.02 19.22
C THR A 122 13.26 7.36 19.92
N ASP A 123 14.39 8.01 19.62
CA ASP A 123 14.73 9.33 20.18
C ASP A 123 13.99 10.47 19.47
N SER A 124 13.40 10.20 18.30
CA SER A 124 12.63 11.19 17.55
C SER A 124 11.16 11.19 17.97
N PRO A 125 10.66 12.23 18.67
CA PRO A 125 9.24 12.36 19.01
C PRO A 125 8.35 12.48 17.76
N LEU A 126 8.88 13.00 16.65
CA LEU A 126 8.20 13.04 15.36
C LEU A 126 7.90 11.62 14.85
N VAL A 127 8.93 10.78 14.76
CA VAL A 127 8.80 9.40 14.28
C VAL A 127 7.88 8.61 15.21
N ARG A 128 8.04 8.75 16.53
CA ARG A 128 7.17 8.13 17.53
C ARG A 128 5.69 8.46 17.28
N LYS A 129 5.38 9.75 17.12
CA LYS A 129 4.02 10.22 16.85
C LYS A 129 3.45 9.64 15.56
N MET A 130 4.25 9.59 14.49
CA MET A 130 3.78 9.03 13.21
C MET A 130 3.49 7.54 13.28
N ILE A 131 4.32 6.75 13.99
CA ILE A 131 4.05 5.32 14.21
C ILE A 131 2.77 5.13 15.03
N HIS A 132 2.57 5.91 16.08
CA HIS A 132 1.32 5.85 16.85
C HIS A 132 0.09 6.15 15.99
N TRP A 133 0.11 7.20 15.18
CA TRP A 133 -1.01 7.50 14.27
C TRP A 133 -1.22 6.43 13.21
N ALA A 134 -0.14 5.82 12.69
CA ALA A 134 -0.28 4.66 11.82
C ALA A 134 -1.06 3.55 12.53
N LEU A 135 -0.61 3.11 13.72
CA LEU A 135 -1.25 2.04 14.49
C LEU A 135 -2.70 2.36 14.83
N LEU A 136 -3.01 3.61 15.19
CA LEU A 136 -4.38 4.06 15.43
C LEU A 136 -5.24 3.94 14.17
N PHE A 137 -4.78 4.40 13.01
CA PHE A 137 -5.54 4.27 11.77
C PHE A 137 -5.72 2.81 11.33
N MET A 138 -4.73 1.95 11.59
CA MET A 138 -4.89 0.52 11.36
C MET A 138 -6.01 -0.06 12.20
N VAL A 139 -6.01 0.19 13.51
CA VAL A 139 -7.07 -0.31 14.40
C VAL A 139 -8.41 0.31 14.01
N LEU A 140 -8.46 1.62 13.79
CA LEU A 140 -9.66 2.34 13.38
C LEU A 140 -10.28 1.71 12.11
N SER A 141 -9.46 1.44 11.09
CA SER A 141 -9.94 0.89 9.81
C SER A 141 -10.75 -0.40 9.96
N THR A 142 -10.45 -1.21 10.98
CA THR A 142 -11.12 -2.49 11.20
C THR A 142 -12.57 -2.35 11.63
N LEU A 143 -13.00 -1.17 12.12
CA LEU A 143 -14.41 -0.89 12.37
C LEU A 143 -15.26 -1.11 11.11
N GLY A 144 -14.74 -0.72 9.94
CA GLY A 144 -15.40 -1.01 8.67
C GLY A 144 -15.58 -2.51 8.42
N VAL A 145 -14.57 -3.33 8.77
CA VAL A 145 -14.64 -4.79 8.59
C VAL A 145 -15.65 -5.43 9.54
N TRP A 146 -15.68 -4.99 10.81
CA TRP A 146 -16.65 -5.49 11.79
C TRP A 146 -18.09 -5.16 11.41
N CYS A 147 -18.31 -4.05 10.70
CA CYS A 147 -19.62 -3.71 10.15
C CYS A 147 -20.07 -4.60 8.98
N LEU A 148 -19.19 -5.36 8.32
CA LEU A 148 -19.55 -6.13 7.12
C LEU A 148 -20.56 -7.25 7.40
N GLY A 149 -20.40 -7.98 8.51
CA GLY A 149 -21.35 -9.03 8.91
C GLY A 149 -22.77 -8.48 9.11
N PRO A 150 -22.95 -7.49 10.02
CA PRO A 150 -24.22 -6.80 10.21
C PRO A 150 -24.77 -6.16 8.93
N ALA A 151 -23.92 -5.50 8.12
CA ALA A 151 -24.34 -4.88 6.87
C ALA A 151 -24.95 -5.88 5.89
N VAL A 152 -24.34 -7.06 5.75
CA VAL A 152 -24.88 -8.12 4.88
C VAL A 152 -26.16 -8.71 5.45
N GLY A 153 -26.20 -9.00 6.77
CA GLY A 153 -27.35 -9.62 7.41
C GLY A 153 -28.60 -8.72 7.46
N LEU A 154 -28.41 -7.41 7.61
CA LEU A 154 -29.52 -6.45 7.77
C LEU A 154 -29.93 -5.79 6.45
N MET A 155 -28.99 -5.49 5.56
CA MET A 155 -29.23 -4.63 4.38
C MET A 155 -28.75 -5.25 3.06
N GLY A 156 -28.07 -6.40 3.10
CA GLY A 156 -27.52 -7.06 1.93
C GLY A 156 -26.23 -6.43 1.36
N LYS A 157 -25.56 -7.18 0.47
CA LYS A 157 -24.26 -6.82 -0.14
C LYS A 157 -24.33 -5.64 -1.14
N ALA A 158 -25.53 -5.27 -1.57
CA ALA A 158 -25.74 -4.14 -2.49
C ALA A 158 -25.97 -2.81 -1.76
N SER A 159 -26.13 -2.84 -0.43
CA SER A 159 -26.42 -1.64 0.35
C SER A 159 -25.27 -0.62 0.34
N ALA A 160 -25.63 0.66 0.42
CA ALA A 160 -24.68 1.75 0.61
C ALA A 160 -23.81 1.52 1.85
N PHE A 161 -24.42 1.06 2.96
CA PHE A 161 -23.71 0.79 4.21
C PHE A 161 -22.61 -0.27 4.04
N TYR A 162 -22.90 -1.38 3.34
CA TYR A 162 -21.89 -2.40 3.04
C TYR A 162 -20.72 -1.84 2.21
N GLN A 163 -21.01 -1.04 1.19
CA GLN A 163 -19.96 -0.45 0.33
C GLN A 163 -19.12 0.59 1.10
N ILE A 164 -19.76 1.43 1.90
CA ILE A 164 -19.09 2.42 2.75
C ILE A 164 -18.19 1.73 3.76
N ALA A 165 -18.62 0.64 4.37
CA ALA A 165 -17.84 -0.14 5.33
C ALA A 165 -16.54 -0.69 4.71
N ILE A 166 -16.61 -1.20 3.46
CA ILE A 166 -15.42 -1.61 2.70
C ILE A 166 -14.50 -0.41 2.44
N GLN A 167 -15.05 0.69 1.93
CA GLN A 167 -14.22 1.86 1.62
C GLN A 167 -13.60 2.50 2.87
N PHE A 168 -14.29 2.45 4.01
CA PHE A 168 -13.78 2.92 5.29
C PHE A 168 -12.53 2.14 5.69
N PHE A 169 -12.58 0.83 5.58
CA PHE A 169 -11.42 -0.01 5.82
C PHE A 169 -10.27 0.33 4.86
N LEU A 170 -10.53 0.37 3.55
CA LEU A 170 -9.50 0.65 2.55
C LEU A 170 -8.89 2.04 2.73
N HIS A 171 -9.70 3.07 2.99
CA HIS A 171 -9.24 4.44 3.16
C HIS A 171 -8.27 4.60 4.32
N PHE A 172 -8.62 4.10 5.50
CA PHE A 172 -7.76 4.20 6.67
C PHE A 172 -6.57 3.24 6.64
N GLN A 173 -6.66 2.12 5.90
CA GLN A 173 -5.49 1.30 5.60
C GLN A 173 -4.51 2.06 4.71
N PHE A 174 -5.00 2.61 3.60
CA PHE A 174 -4.18 3.19 2.56
C PHE A 174 -3.62 4.57 2.93
N ASN A 175 -4.50 5.52 3.24
CA ASN A 175 -4.13 6.91 3.53
C ASN A 175 -3.69 7.09 4.99
N GLY A 176 -4.15 6.23 5.90
CA GLY A 176 -3.75 6.20 7.30
C GLY A 176 -2.56 5.29 7.52
N TRP A 177 -2.82 4.03 7.89
CA TRP A 177 -1.82 3.04 8.29
C TRP A 177 -0.57 3.00 7.40
N PHE A 178 -0.72 2.73 6.10
CA PHE A 178 0.43 2.54 5.20
C PHE A 178 1.22 3.82 4.95
N VAL A 179 0.54 4.94 4.63
CA VAL A 179 1.22 6.21 4.40
C VAL A 179 1.93 6.70 5.66
N PHE A 180 1.28 6.66 6.83
CA PHE A 180 1.91 7.12 8.08
C PHE A 180 3.11 6.25 8.49
N ALA A 181 2.99 4.92 8.39
CA ALA A 181 4.09 4.02 8.69
C ALA A 181 5.28 4.22 7.73
N THR A 182 5.00 4.34 6.43
CA THR A 182 6.01 4.58 5.39
C THR A 182 6.73 5.91 5.62
N MET A 183 5.99 6.98 5.91
CA MET A 183 6.57 8.30 6.18
C MET A 183 7.38 8.32 7.48
N ALA A 184 6.96 7.59 8.52
CA ALA A 184 7.73 7.45 9.75
C ALA A 184 9.09 6.79 9.51
N ILE A 185 9.12 5.70 8.71
CA ILE A 185 10.37 5.01 8.33
C ILE A 185 11.25 5.91 7.45
N LEU A 186 10.66 6.61 6.48
CA LEU A 186 11.38 7.58 5.66
C LEU A 186 12.01 8.67 6.54
N PHE A 187 11.27 9.26 7.46
CA PHE A 187 11.77 10.30 8.35
C PHE A 187 12.88 9.81 9.28
N TYR A 188 12.79 8.56 9.74
CA TYR A 188 13.85 7.93 10.50
C TYR A 188 15.13 7.77 9.67
N GLN A 189 15.05 7.18 8.46
CA GLN A 189 16.20 6.96 7.59
C GLN A 189 16.87 8.24 7.10
N MET A 190 16.08 9.31 6.94
CA MET A 190 16.58 10.62 6.51
C MET A 190 16.96 11.52 7.71
N HIS A 191 16.90 11.01 8.94
CA HIS A 191 17.20 11.75 10.17
C HIS A 191 16.46 13.10 10.27
N ILE A 192 15.16 13.11 9.95
CA ILE A 192 14.36 14.34 9.99
C ILE A 192 14.14 14.78 11.44
N ALA A 193 14.63 15.97 11.76
CA ALA A 193 14.50 16.56 13.09
C ALA A 193 13.06 17.02 13.38
N PRO A 194 12.58 16.86 14.63
CA PRO A 194 11.36 17.50 15.09
C PRO A 194 11.45 19.03 14.96
N SER A 195 10.41 19.67 14.43
CA SER A 195 10.36 21.11 14.22
C SER A 195 8.89 21.58 14.16
N ARG A 196 8.66 22.90 14.16
CA ARG A 196 7.32 23.46 13.92
C ARG A 196 6.76 23.00 12.57
N THR A 197 7.62 22.91 11.55
CA THR A 197 7.29 22.42 10.20
C THR A 197 6.84 20.96 10.23
N SER A 198 7.56 20.08 10.93
CA SER A 198 7.18 18.65 11.00
C SER A 198 5.93 18.41 11.85
N LYS A 199 5.73 19.19 12.93
CA LYS A 199 4.48 19.17 13.70
C LYS A 199 3.28 19.54 12.83
N ARG A 200 3.38 20.62 12.04
CA ARG A 200 2.32 21.07 11.11
C ARG A 200 2.05 20.01 10.03
N PHE A 201 3.09 19.44 9.42
CA PHE A 201 2.94 18.36 8.47
C PHE A 201 2.09 17.21 9.03
N VAL A 202 2.43 16.69 10.22
CA VAL A 202 1.70 15.58 10.83
C VAL A 202 0.25 15.96 11.14
N GLN A 203 0.00 17.15 11.69
CA GLN A 203 -1.38 17.60 12.00
C GLN A 203 -2.24 17.72 10.74
N LEU A 204 -1.69 18.33 9.68
CA LEU A 204 -2.38 18.49 8.41
C LEU A 204 -2.65 17.14 7.75
N LEU A 205 -1.70 16.21 7.79
CA LEU A 205 -1.88 14.87 7.23
C LEU A 205 -2.96 14.07 7.97
N ILE A 206 -3.04 14.18 9.30
CA ILE A 206 -4.09 13.54 10.11
C ILE A 206 -5.46 14.11 9.74
N ALA A 207 -5.59 15.44 9.76
CA ALA A 207 -6.83 16.11 9.42
C ALA A 207 -7.28 15.80 7.99
N ALA A 208 -6.36 15.85 7.03
CA ALA A 208 -6.61 15.48 5.65
C ALA A 208 -7.08 14.02 5.51
N THR A 209 -6.44 13.08 6.21
CA THR A 209 -6.84 11.67 6.18
C THR A 209 -8.26 11.48 6.71
N ILE A 210 -8.63 12.15 7.79
CA ILE A 210 -10.00 12.06 8.33
C ILE A 210 -11.00 12.70 7.37
N CYS A 211 -10.74 13.92 6.89
CA CYS A 211 -11.65 14.64 6.01
C CYS A 211 -11.84 13.97 4.64
N THR A 212 -10.78 13.41 4.04
CA THR A 212 -10.85 12.76 2.73
C THR A 212 -11.63 11.43 2.74
N MET A 213 -11.97 10.89 3.93
CA MET A 213 -12.93 9.78 4.04
C MET A 213 -14.33 10.17 3.50
N ALA A 214 -14.65 11.46 3.44
CA ALA A 214 -15.92 11.93 2.92
C ALA A 214 -16.15 11.57 1.45
N LEU A 215 -15.08 11.48 0.63
CA LEU A 215 -15.19 11.11 -0.78
C LEU A 215 -15.80 9.71 -1.00
N PRO A 216 -15.23 8.62 -0.45
CA PRO A 216 -15.82 7.31 -0.64
C PRO A 216 -17.21 7.18 -0.01
N ILE A 217 -17.53 7.94 1.05
CA ILE A 217 -18.90 7.97 1.61
C ILE A 217 -19.86 8.60 0.59
N GLN A 218 -19.47 9.72 0.00
CA GLN A 218 -20.28 10.46 -0.96
C GLN A 218 -20.66 9.63 -2.20
N TRP A 219 -19.83 8.66 -2.61
CA TRP A 219 -20.16 7.75 -3.73
C TRP A 219 -21.41 6.91 -3.49
N PHE A 220 -21.74 6.60 -2.24
CA PHE A 220 -22.86 5.71 -1.89
C PHE A 220 -23.96 6.40 -1.07
N ALA A 221 -23.64 7.51 -0.41
CA ALA A 221 -24.56 8.34 0.36
C ALA A 221 -24.29 9.83 0.05
N PRO A 222 -24.67 10.31 -1.15
CA PRO A 222 -24.33 11.66 -1.59
C PRO A 222 -25.01 12.71 -0.71
N HIS A 223 -24.21 13.59 -0.12
CA HIS A 223 -24.69 14.74 0.65
C HIS A 223 -23.75 15.93 0.41
N TRP A 224 -24.31 17.14 0.29
CA TRP A 224 -23.55 18.34 -0.06
C TRP A 224 -22.41 18.63 0.95
N SER A 225 -22.61 18.35 2.24
CA SER A 225 -21.57 18.56 3.25
C SER A 225 -20.33 17.68 3.04
N LEU A 226 -20.51 16.45 2.54
CA LEU A 226 -19.41 15.52 2.28
C LEU A 226 -18.48 16.04 1.18
N TYR A 227 -19.03 16.72 0.18
CA TYR A 227 -18.25 17.38 -0.86
C TYR A 227 -17.30 18.42 -0.26
N TYR A 228 -17.80 19.33 0.58
CA TYR A 228 -16.98 20.37 1.21
C TYR A 228 -15.95 19.79 2.19
N ILE A 229 -16.32 18.75 2.94
CA ILE A 229 -15.39 18.04 3.84
C ILE A 229 -14.26 17.40 3.03
N ASN A 230 -14.58 16.73 1.91
CA ASN A 230 -13.57 16.16 1.04
C ASN A 230 -12.69 17.23 0.38
N ALA A 231 -13.27 18.33 -0.09
CA ALA A 231 -12.55 19.45 -0.67
C ALA A 231 -11.56 20.04 0.34
N LEU A 232 -12.00 20.27 1.58
CA LEU A 232 -11.13 20.70 2.68
C LEU A 232 -10.01 19.69 2.93
N GLY A 233 -10.33 18.41 3.04
CA GLY A 233 -9.33 17.35 3.21
C GLY A 233 -8.29 17.33 2.09
N SER A 234 -8.75 17.55 0.86
CA SER A 234 -7.91 17.59 -0.34
C SER A 234 -6.98 18.82 -0.35
N VAL A 235 -7.46 19.98 0.08
CA VAL A 235 -6.61 21.16 0.29
C VAL A 235 -5.59 20.92 1.41
N LEU A 236 -6.02 20.35 2.55
CA LEU A 236 -5.15 20.07 3.68
C LEU A 236 -3.99 19.13 3.31
N GLN A 237 -4.23 18.09 2.51
CA GLN A 237 -3.15 17.20 2.03
C GLN A 237 -2.16 17.92 1.10
N LEU A 238 -2.59 18.87 0.27
CA LEU A 238 -1.69 19.66 -0.56
C LEU A 238 -0.80 20.56 0.29
N VAL A 239 -1.39 21.22 1.29
CA VAL A 239 -0.63 22.03 2.23
C VAL A 239 0.34 21.13 3.00
N ALA A 240 -0.07 19.93 3.43
CA ALA A 240 0.82 18.94 4.03
C ALA A 240 1.96 18.56 3.08
N LEU A 241 1.71 18.39 1.78
CA LEU A 241 2.75 18.13 0.78
C LEU A 241 3.79 19.25 0.73
N ILE A 242 3.38 20.51 0.78
CA ILE A 242 4.32 21.64 0.81
C ILE A 242 5.23 21.56 2.04
N TYR A 243 4.67 21.27 3.22
CA TYR A 243 5.47 21.07 4.43
C TYR A 243 6.39 19.84 4.32
N PHE A 244 5.91 18.74 3.75
CA PHE A 244 6.70 17.53 3.50
C PHE A 244 7.90 17.81 2.58
N LEU A 245 7.69 18.48 1.46
CA LEU A 245 8.75 18.82 0.52
C LEU A 245 9.81 19.72 1.17
N LYS A 246 9.39 20.68 2.01
CA LYS A 246 10.30 21.52 2.80
C LYS A 246 11.14 20.69 3.78
N LEU A 247 10.53 19.71 4.45
CA LEU A 247 11.23 18.83 5.41
C LEU A 247 12.24 17.91 4.72
N ILE A 248 11.86 17.33 3.58
CA ILE A 248 12.63 16.25 2.96
C ILE A 248 13.74 16.78 2.03
N LYS A 249 13.61 17.97 1.45
CA LYS A 249 14.50 18.49 0.38
C LYS A 249 16.00 18.34 0.69
N GLN A 250 16.47 18.94 1.78
CA GLN A 250 17.91 18.91 2.11
C GLN A 250 18.36 17.55 2.66
N PRO A 251 17.66 16.94 3.64
CA PRO A 251 18.07 15.64 4.18
C PRO A 251 18.05 14.54 3.13
N PHE A 252 17.09 14.55 2.20
CA PHE A 252 17.03 13.61 1.09
C PHE A 252 18.22 13.75 0.15
N LYS A 253 18.54 14.99 -0.27
CA LYS A 253 19.71 15.24 -1.11
C LYS A 253 20.98 14.72 -0.42
N ALA A 254 21.17 15.03 0.87
CA ALA A 254 22.32 14.56 1.63
C ALA A 254 22.38 13.03 1.72
N ALA A 255 21.27 12.37 2.06
CA ALA A 255 21.20 10.92 2.28
C ALA A 255 21.37 10.10 1.00
N ILE A 256 20.94 10.64 -0.15
CA ILE A 256 20.83 9.90 -1.40
C ILE A 256 21.97 10.22 -2.39
N THR A 257 22.61 11.39 -2.34
CA THR A 257 23.63 11.81 -3.32
C THR A 257 24.79 10.81 -3.46
N LYS A 258 25.26 10.23 -2.33
CA LYS A 258 26.36 9.25 -2.31
C LYS A 258 25.90 7.79 -2.48
N ARG A 259 24.61 7.55 -2.68
CA ARG A 259 24.04 6.19 -2.82
C ARG A 259 24.05 5.71 -4.27
N GLN A 260 23.99 4.39 -4.43
CA GLN A 260 23.88 3.74 -5.74
C GLN A 260 22.64 4.17 -6.52
N LYS A 261 22.72 4.15 -7.85
CA LYS A 261 21.67 4.59 -8.79
C LYS A 261 20.31 3.94 -8.51
N THR A 262 20.29 2.67 -8.16
CA THR A 262 19.06 1.89 -7.87
C THR A 262 18.28 2.44 -6.69
N ILE A 263 18.98 2.81 -5.60
CA ILE A 263 18.34 3.44 -4.43
C ILE A 263 17.77 4.80 -4.82
N LYS A 264 18.55 5.60 -5.57
CA LYS A 264 18.09 6.91 -6.05
C LYS A 264 16.82 6.77 -6.89
N ALA A 265 16.81 5.84 -7.85
CA ALA A 265 15.67 5.57 -8.72
C ALA A 265 14.43 5.19 -7.92
N LEU A 266 14.54 4.25 -6.97
CA LEU A 266 13.42 3.84 -6.12
C LEU A 266 12.82 5.00 -5.32
N TYR A 267 13.65 5.79 -4.62
CA TYR A 267 13.13 6.91 -3.85
C TYR A 267 12.55 8.03 -4.73
N VAL A 268 13.25 8.42 -5.79
CA VAL A 268 12.77 9.47 -6.70
C VAL A 268 11.44 9.04 -7.32
N PHE A 269 11.37 7.81 -7.82
CA PHE A 269 10.13 7.24 -8.35
C PHE A 269 9.00 7.26 -7.32
N SER A 270 9.23 6.75 -6.11
CA SER A 270 8.21 6.67 -5.06
C SER A 270 7.73 8.05 -4.60
N LEU A 271 8.65 9.02 -4.50
CA LEU A 271 8.32 10.42 -4.19
C LEU A 271 7.52 11.07 -5.32
N SER A 272 7.91 10.84 -6.58
CA SER A 272 7.15 11.30 -7.74
C SER A 272 5.74 10.71 -7.77
N CYS A 273 5.59 9.40 -7.53
CA CYS A 273 4.28 8.76 -7.39
C CYS A 273 3.48 9.32 -6.23
N PHE A 274 4.11 9.66 -5.10
CA PHE A 274 3.43 10.25 -3.95
C PHE A 274 2.89 11.65 -4.27
N VAL A 275 3.70 12.49 -4.92
CA VAL A 275 3.28 13.81 -5.41
C VAL A 275 2.14 13.66 -6.42
N LEU A 276 2.28 12.75 -7.40
CA LEU A 276 1.26 12.50 -8.41
C LEU A 276 -0.05 12.02 -7.78
N LYS A 277 -0.01 11.09 -6.83
CA LYS A 277 -1.18 10.62 -6.07
C LYS A 277 -1.94 11.79 -5.44
N LEU A 278 -1.23 12.70 -4.78
CA LEU A 278 -1.85 13.85 -4.11
C LEU A 278 -2.43 14.86 -5.11
N ALA A 279 -1.76 15.07 -6.24
CA ALA A 279 -2.28 15.88 -7.33
C ALA A 279 -3.55 15.26 -7.94
N LEU A 280 -3.57 13.96 -8.23
CA LEU A 280 -4.74 13.27 -8.78
C LEU A 280 -5.93 13.28 -7.81
N GLN A 281 -5.68 13.18 -6.51
CA GLN A 281 -6.75 13.27 -5.51
C GLN A 281 -7.40 14.65 -5.46
N MET A 282 -6.70 15.72 -5.86
CA MET A 282 -7.33 17.04 -6.02
C MET A 282 -8.25 17.10 -7.23
N VAL A 283 -7.89 16.42 -8.33
CA VAL A 283 -8.75 16.36 -9.51
C VAL A 283 -10.07 15.66 -9.17
N ALA A 284 -10.04 14.67 -8.27
CA ALA A 284 -11.23 13.99 -7.76
C ALA A 284 -12.16 14.87 -6.90
N VAL A 285 -11.80 16.12 -6.60
CA VAL A 285 -12.70 17.08 -5.96
C VAL A 285 -13.71 17.64 -6.97
N PHE A 286 -13.36 17.77 -8.25
CA PHE A 286 -14.27 18.37 -9.24
C PHE A 286 -15.49 17.46 -9.50
N PRO A 287 -16.73 17.93 -9.27
CA PRO A 287 -17.94 17.09 -9.37
C PRO A 287 -18.10 16.39 -10.73
N GLN A 288 -17.74 17.07 -11.82
CA GLN A 288 -17.78 16.53 -13.18
C GLN A 288 -16.86 15.30 -13.34
N PHE A 289 -15.73 15.30 -12.64
CA PHE A 289 -14.78 14.19 -12.67
C PHE A 289 -15.18 13.05 -11.72
N THR A 290 -15.90 13.35 -10.63
CA THR A 290 -16.39 12.32 -9.70
C THR A 290 -17.33 11.31 -10.35
N GLN A 291 -18.23 11.74 -11.24
CA GLN A 291 -19.10 10.82 -11.99
C GLN A 291 -18.30 9.94 -12.94
N THR A 292 -17.28 10.51 -13.58
CA THR A 292 -16.35 9.77 -14.46
C THR A 292 -15.61 8.68 -13.68
N LEU A 293 -15.14 8.97 -12.47
CA LEU A 293 -14.46 8.01 -11.61
C LEU A 293 -15.37 6.82 -11.24
N ILE A 294 -16.64 7.08 -10.94
CA ILE A 294 -17.63 6.04 -10.60
C ILE A 294 -17.89 5.13 -11.80
N ASN A 295 -18.04 5.71 -12.99
CA ASN A 295 -18.41 4.98 -14.20
C ASN A 295 -17.23 4.24 -14.85
N HIS A 296 -16.01 4.76 -14.73
CA HIS A 296 -14.82 4.21 -15.38
C HIS A 296 -13.79 3.67 -14.38
N LYS A 297 -13.88 2.36 -14.16
CA LYS A 297 -13.02 1.62 -13.21
C LYS A 297 -11.51 1.74 -13.49
N ASN A 298 -11.10 2.09 -14.72
CA ASN A 298 -9.68 2.23 -15.06
C ASN A 298 -8.96 3.26 -14.18
N PHE A 299 -9.58 4.41 -13.92
CA PHE A 299 -8.99 5.45 -13.08
C PHE A 299 -8.88 5.01 -11.62
N ILE A 300 -9.92 4.35 -11.08
CA ILE A 300 -9.89 3.82 -9.72
C ILE A 300 -8.81 2.74 -9.59
N ILE A 301 -8.74 1.80 -10.54
CA ILE A 301 -7.74 0.73 -10.56
C ILE A 301 -6.34 1.33 -10.64
N GLY A 302 -6.09 2.26 -11.56
CA GLY A 302 -4.80 2.96 -11.68
C GLY A 302 -4.44 3.71 -10.39
N PHE A 303 -5.36 4.47 -9.80
CA PHE A 303 -5.10 5.18 -8.55
C PHE A 303 -4.69 4.24 -7.41
N ILE A 304 -5.38 3.10 -7.25
CA ILE A 304 -5.03 2.10 -6.23
C ILE A 304 -3.64 1.49 -6.50
N HIS A 305 -3.32 1.17 -7.75
CA HIS A 305 -2.02 0.59 -8.10
C HIS A 305 -0.88 1.61 -8.01
N LEU A 306 -1.08 2.86 -8.45
CA LEU A 306 -0.15 3.97 -8.22
C LEU A 306 0.18 4.13 -6.73
N MET A 307 -0.84 4.07 -5.88
CA MET A 307 -0.67 4.16 -4.43
C MET A 307 0.04 2.93 -3.85
N MET A 308 -0.43 1.72 -4.15
CA MET A 308 0.07 0.50 -3.51
C MET A 308 1.42 0.03 -4.08
N LEU A 309 1.59 0.07 -5.40
CA LEU A 309 2.84 -0.31 -6.08
C LEU A 309 3.80 0.87 -6.18
N GLY A 310 3.33 2.02 -6.67
CA GLY A 310 4.17 3.19 -6.92
C GLY A 310 4.68 3.84 -5.64
N VAL A 311 3.77 4.20 -4.72
CA VAL A 311 4.13 4.85 -3.46
C VAL A 311 4.61 3.83 -2.44
N ILE A 312 3.73 2.95 -1.96
CA ILE A 312 4.03 2.11 -0.80
C ILE A 312 5.11 1.07 -1.14
N SER A 313 4.91 0.22 -2.15
CA SER A 313 5.89 -0.81 -2.49
C SER A 313 7.21 -0.22 -3.00
N GLY A 314 7.16 0.90 -3.73
CA GLY A 314 8.35 1.66 -4.11
C GLY A 314 9.19 2.08 -2.90
N PHE A 315 8.57 2.68 -1.87
CA PHE A 315 9.25 3.02 -0.63
C PHE A 315 9.73 1.78 0.13
N LEU A 316 8.93 0.71 0.22
CA LEU A 316 9.34 -0.52 0.89
C LEU A 316 10.61 -1.12 0.25
N PHE A 317 10.68 -1.17 -1.08
CA PHE A 317 11.90 -1.57 -1.77
C PHE A 317 13.05 -0.60 -1.52
N ALA A 318 12.80 0.72 -1.57
CA ALA A 318 13.80 1.72 -1.25
C ALA A 318 14.40 1.48 0.14
N PHE A 319 13.56 1.20 1.14
CA PHE A 319 13.97 0.96 2.52
C PHE A 319 14.81 -0.31 2.65
N LEU A 320 14.42 -1.40 2.00
CA LEU A 320 15.17 -2.66 2.01
C LEU A 320 16.58 -2.49 1.45
N VAL A 321 16.68 -1.85 0.28
CA VAL A 321 17.96 -1.62 -0.39
C VAL A 321 18.80 -0.59 0.37
N PHE A 322 18.19 0.47 0.91
CA PHE A 322 18.87 1.47 1.75
C PHE A 322 19.47 0.86 3.02
N SER A 323 18.79 -0.14 3.60
CA SER A 323 19.25 -0.86 4.79
C SER A 323 20.39 -1.84 4.54
N ASN A 324 20.91 -1.93 3.32
CA ASN A 324 21.91 -2.92 2.88
C ASN A 324 21.51 -4.37 3.20
N THR A 325 20.21 -4.67 3.32
CA THR A 325 19.73 -6.04 3.58
C THR A 325 19.94 -6.96 2.38
N ILE A 326 20.03 -6.36 1.19
CA ILE A 326 20.38 -7.02 -0.07
C ILE A 326 21.63 -6.37 -0.67
N LYS A 327 22.57 -7.20 -1.12
CA LYS A 327 23.78 -6.70 -1.78
C LYS A 327 23.44 -6.18 -3.19
N PRO A 328 24.02 -5.04 -3.60
CA PRO A 328 23.93 -4.58 -4.98
C PRO A 328 24.37 -5.64 -5.98
N SER A 329 23.59 -5.87 -7.02
CA SER A 329 23.94 -6.77 -8.11
C SER A 329 23.23 -6.37 -9.40
N LYS A 330 23.75 -6.82 -10.55
CA LYS A 330 23.07 -6.62 -11.85
C LYS A 330 21.66 -7.23 -11.84
N LEU A 331 21.49 -8.38 -11.18
CA LEU A 331 20.20 -9.05 -11.06
C LEU A 331 19.19 -8.24 -10.24
N LEU A 332 19.61 -7.66 -9.11
CA LEU A 332 18.78 -6.74 -8.32
C LEU A 332 18.35 -5.54 -9.17
N ASN A 333 19.29 -4.93 -9.89
CA ASN A 333 19.01 -3.75 -10.71
C ASN A 333 18.01 -4.09 -11.81
N LEU A 334 18.19 -5.21 -12.52
CA LEU A 334 17.26 -5.67 -13.55
C LEU A 334 15.86 -5.91 -12.95
N GLY A 335 15.78 -6.56 -11.80
CA GLY A 335 14.50 -6.79 -11.11
C GLY A 335 13.80 -5.50 -10.70
N VAL A 336 14.54 -4.54 -10.12
CA VAL A 336 14.01 -3.23 -9.73
C VAL A 336 13.54 -2.44 -10.94
N TYR A 337 14.38 -2.26 -11.97
CA TYR A 337 13.99 -1.50 -13.15
C TYR A 337 12.85 -2.17 -13.92
N GLY A 338 12.84 -3.50 -14.03
CA GLY A 338 11.73 -4.25 -14.60
C GLY A 338 10.42 -3.99 -13.86
N PHE A 339 10.43 -4.04 -12.52
CA PHE A 339 9.26 -3.72 -11.70
C PHE A 339 8.79 -2.27 -11.89
N LEU A 340 9.71 -1.30 -11.88
CA LEU A 340 9.38 0.13 -12.08
C LEU A 340 8.80 0.41 -13.47
N ILE A 341 9.40 -0.16 -14.52
CA ILE A 341 8.91 -0.07 -15.90
C ILE A 341 7.51 -0.69 -16.00
N GLY A 342 7.30 -1.86 -15.39
CA GLY A 342 5.99 -2.50 -15.34
C GLY A 342 4.91 -1.57 -14.79
N ILE A 343 5.17 -0.91 -13.66
CA ILE A 343 4.23 0.06 -13.07
C ILE A 343 3.97 1.20 -14.06
N ILE A 344 5.02 1.85 -14.56
CA ILE A 344 4.90 3.01 -15.47
C ILE A 344 4.04 2.64 -16.68
N LEU A 345 4.34 1.52 -17.34
CA LEU A 345 3.61 1.08 -18.53
C LEU A 345 2.14 0.78 -18.21
N THR A 346 1.85 0.06 -17.11
CA THR A 346 0.47 -0.27 -16.75
C THR A 346 -0.33 0.96 -16.32
N GLU A 347 0.27 1.90 -15.58
CA GLU A 347 -0.41 3.13 -15.12
C GLU A 347 -0.70 4.08 -16.27
N ILE A 348 0.26 4.28 -17.18
CA ILE A 348 0.06 5.10 -18.37
C ILE A 348 -1.07 4.50 -19.22
N LEU A 349 -1.08 3.18 -19.44
CA LEU A 349 -2.11 2.53 -20.23
C LEU A 349 -3.50 2.62 -19.58
N LEU A 350 -3.60 2.45 -18.26
CA LEU A 350 -4.85 2.62 -17.50
C LEU A 350 -5.36 4.06 -17.57
N ALA A 351 -4.48 5.04 -17.37
CA ALA A 351 -4.82 6.45 -17.44
C ALA A 351 -5.24 6.86 -18.85
N TYR A 352 -4.53 6.38 -19.87
CA TYR A 352 -4.84 6.64 -21.27
C TYR A 352 -6.20 6.06 -21.67
N GLN A 353 -6.47 4.79 -21.34
CA GLN A 353 -7.79 4.19 -21.60
C GLN A 353 -8.91 4.87 -20.80
N GLY A 354 -8.64 5.30 -19.56
CA GLY A 354 -9.57 6.12 -18.80
C GLY A 354 -9.87 7.45 -19.50
N GLY A 355 -8.86 8.11 -20.06
CA GLY A 355 -8.99 9.34 -20.83
C GLY A 355 -9.82 9.16 -22.09
N LEU A 356 -9.58 8.08 -22.86
CA LEU A 356 -10.39 7.77 -24.05
C LEU A 356 -11.88 7.60 -23.73
N PHE A 357 -12.18 6.96 -22.60
CA PHE A 357 -13.55 6.86 -22.12
C PHE A 357 -14.14 8.21 -21.69
N TYR A 358 -13.36 9.03 -20.99
CA TYR A 358 -13.80 10.36 -20.58
C TYR A 358 -14.17 11.24 -21.79
N PHE A 359 -13.41 11.17 -22.88
CA PHE A 359 -13.68 11.91 -24.11
C PHE A 359 -14.67 11.23 -25.06
N GLY A 360 -15.26 10.09 -24.69
CA GLY A 360 -16.22 9.36 -25.53
C GLY A 360 -15.62 8.71 -26.79
N ILE A 361 -14.29 8.56 -26.86
CA ILE A 361 -13.59 7.98 -28.03
C ILE A 361 -13.73 6.45 -28.07
N GLY A 362 -13.89 5.82 -26.91
CA GLY A 362 -14.12 4.37 -26.80
C GLY A 362 -12.90 3.57 -26.33
N MET A 363 -12.80 2.32 -26.81
CA MET A 363 -11.76 1.36 -26.40
C MET A 363 -10.52 1.45 -27.28
N LEU A 364 -9.33 1.49 -26.67
CA LEU A 364 -8.06 1.33 -27.36
C LEU A 364 -7.96 -0.09 -27.96
N PRO A 365 -7.61 -0.24 -29.24
CA PRO A 365 -7.30 -1.54 -29.82
C PRO A 365 -6.28 -2.31 -28.99
N TYR A 366 -6.53 -3.59 -28.76
CA TYR A 366 -5.66 -4.50 -28.00
C TYR A 366 -5.39 -4.08 -26.54
N TYR A 367 -6.23 -3.22 -25.95
CA TYR A 367 -6.04 -2.72 -24.58
C TYR A 367 -5.76 -3.83 -23.54
N TYR A 368 -6.59 -4.87 -23.52
CA TYR A 368 -6.44 -5.95 -22.54
C TYR A 368 -5.14 -6.74 -22.75
N GLN A 369 -4.78 -7.03 -24.02
CA GLN A 369 -3.55 -7.72 -24.40
C GLN A 369 -2.31 -6.93 -23.98
N LEU A 370 -2.28 -5.63 -24.29
CA LEU A 370 -1.19 -4.73 -23.88
C LEU A 370 -1.08 -4.68 -22.36
N LEU A 371 -2.21 -4.57 -21.66
CA LEU A 371 -2.24 -4.49 -20.20
C LEU A 371 -1.73 -5.78 -19.55
N PHE A 372 -2.06 -6.94 -20.12
CA PHE A 372 -1.51 -8.23 -19.68
C PHE A 372 0.00 -8.30 -19.92
N ILE A 373 0.47 -7.98 -21.14
CA ILE A 373 1.90 -8.01 -21.50
C ILE A 373 2.72 -7.08 -20.58
N PHE A 374 2.28 -5.83 -20.39
CA PHE A 374 2.95 -4.88 -19.51
C PHE A 374 2.92 -5.34 -18.05
N SER A 375 1.85 -6.03 -17.62
CA SER A 375 1.77 -6.59 -16.27
C SER A 375 2.78 -7.71 -16.01
N ILE A 376 3.31 -8.40 -17.03
CA ILE A 376 4.31 -9.48 -16.86
C ILE A 376 5.62 -8.95 -16.23
N PHE A 377 5.98 -7.70 -16.51
CA PHE A 377 7.16 -7.06 -15.93
C PHE A 377 7.13 -7.01 -14.40
N LEU A 378 5.95 -6.94 -13.79
CA LEU A 378 5.76 -6.87 -12.34
C LEU A 378 6.20 -8.18 -11.63
N PRO A 379 5.58 -9.36 -11.87
CA PRO A 379 6.01 -10.60 -11.24
C PRO A 379 7.43 -11.00 -11.64
N VAL A 380 7.87 -10.74 -12.89
CA VAL A 380 9.26 -10.98 -13.30
C VAL A 380 10.22 -10.12 -12.47
N GLY A 381 9.97 -8.82 -12.33
CA GLY A 381 10.79 -7.94 -11.51
C GLY A 381 10.89 -8.39 -10.05
N ILE A 382 9.75 -8.75 -9.45
CA ILE A 382 9.69 -9.28 -8.07
C ILE A 382 10.45 -10.61 -7.96
N ALA A 383 10.30 -11.53 -8.91
CA ALA A 383 11.00 -12.80 -8.92
C ALA A 383 12.53 -12.61 -8.99
N LEU A 384 13.02 -11.69 -9.82
CA LEU A 384 14.46 -11.39 -9.90
C LEU A 384 15.00 -10.79 -8.59
N ILE A 385 14.24 -9.91 -7.92
CA ILE A 385 14.59 -9.39 -6.59
C ILE A 385 14.64 -10.53 -5.56
N LEU A 386 13.61 -11.39 -5.54
CA LEU A 386 13.54 -12.55 -4.65
C LEU A 386 14.70 -13.52 -4.87
N LEU A 387 15.02 -13.85 -6.14
CA LEU A 387 16.15 -14.71 -6.49
C LEU A 387 17.47 -14.11 -6.01
N THR A 388 17.63 -12.79 -6.08
CA THR A 388 18.83 -12.12 -5.55
C THR A 388 18.94 -12.31 -4.04
N TYR A 389 17.84 -12.15 -3.30
CA TYR A 389 17.82 -12.46 -1.86
C TYR A 389 18.17 -13.92 -1.59
N LEU A 390 17.58 -14.87 -2.31
CA LEU A 390 17.83 -16.30 -2.10
C LEU A 390 19.30 -16.67 -2.34
N LYS A 391 19.90 -16.20 -3.45
CA LYS A 391 21.31 -16.48 -3.81
C LYS A 391 22.33 -15.85 -2.86
N GLN A 392 21.97 -14.81 -2.12
CA GLN A 392 22.88 -14.20 -1.15
C GLN A 392 23.14 -15.16 0.02
N LYS A 393 24.38 -15.66 0.18
CA LYS A 393 24.78 -16.44 1.37
C LYS A 393 24.45 -15.65 2.66
N ASN A 394 24.07 -16.34 3.74
CA ASN A 394 23.63 -15.78 5.04
C ASN A 394 24.71 -14.97 5.82
N ASN A 395 25.60 -14.26 5.14
CA ASN A 395 26.54 -13.35 5.77
C ASN A 395 26.00 -11.92 5.65
N VAL A 396 25.05 -11.58 6.52
CA VAL A 396 24.80 -10.19 6.89
C VAL A 396 25.05 -10.06 8.38
N TYR A 397 26.31 -9.71 8.64
CA TYR A 397 26.93 -9.11 9.81
C TYR A 397 25.99 -8.55 10.89
N LYS A 398 26.38 -8.86 12.13
CA LYS A 398 26.17 -8.01 13.31
C LYS A 398 26.43 -6.55 12.91
N THR A 399 25.39 -5.73 12.83
CA THR A 399 25.56 -4.29 13.00
C THR A 399 25.66 -4.06 14.49
N THR A 400 26.87 -3.69 14.93
CA THR A 400 27.14 -2.95 16.16
C THR A 400 26.25 -1.74 16.28
#